data_AF-A0A7S2N9T1-F1
#
_entry.id   AF-A0A7S2N9T1-F1
#
_cell.length_a   1.000
_cell.length_b   1.000
_cell.length_c   1.000
_cell.angle_alpha   90.00
_cell.angle_beta   90.00
_cell.angle_gamma   90.00
#
_symmetry.space_group_name_H-M   'P 1'
#
loop_
_entity.id
_entity.type
_entity.pdbx_description
1 polymer ?
#
loop_
_entity_poly.entity_id
_entity_poly.type
_entity_poly.pdbx_seq_one_letter_code
_entity_poly.pdbx_strand_id
1 'polypeptide(L)'
;CLPHTGGTPCLEDAIQRPPPALEKAASPGEGASEDGDCGLWFFIHNGGGHLLASISRKPDGGYEVRHHDGHIWDVELHEPGDDTEEEPWATVTRLGQPIGQASRLQRGGEAALKIETLPEAKSPESALLLSCMIAMTAFEA
;
A
#
# COMPACT_ATOMS: atom_id res chain seq x y z
N CYS A 1 -54.27 -19.11 -23.66
CA CYS A 1 -53.42 -19.44 -24.82
C CYS A 1 -52.40 -18.32 -25.01
N LEU A 2 -51.15 -18.70 -25.28
CA LEU A 2 -49.92 -17.89 -25.30
C LEU A 2 -49.96 -16.65 -26.22
N PRO A 3 -49.17 -15.59 -25.92
CA PRO A 3 -48.77 -14.58 -26.90
C PRO A 3 -47.47 -14.99 -27.63
N HIS A 4 -47.41 -14.74 -28.94
CA HIS A 4 -46.18 -14.85 -29.74
C HIS A 4 -45.85 -13.49 -30.36
N THR A 5 -44.59 -13.06 -30.13
CA THR A 5 -43.64 -12.39 -31.05
C THR A 5 -44.17 -11.23 -31.90
N GLY A 6 -43.60 -10.03 -31.83
CA GLY A 6 -42.18 -9.73 -31.95
C GLY A 6 -42.05 -8.69 -33.08
N GLY A 7 -41.52 -7.51 -32.76
CA GLY A 7 -41.38 -6.41 -33.70
C GLY A 7 -40.37 -5.41 -33.16
N THR A 8 -39.11 -5.62 -33.53
CA THR A 8 -37.94 -4.81 -33.23
C THR A 8 -38.04 -3.46 -33.94
N PRO A 9 -37.96 -2.31 -33.25
CA PRO A 9 -37.56 -1.07 -33.89
C PRO A 9 -36.03 -0.92 -33.87
N CYS A 10 -35.54 -0.45 -35.00
CA CYS A 10 -34.17 -0.42 -35.46
C CYS A 10 -33.23 0.40 -34.58
N LEU A 11 -31.98 -0.08 -34.55
CA LEU A 11 -30.82 0.51 -33.88
C LEU A 11 -30.24 1.62 -34.77
N GLU A 12 -30.77 2.84 -34.69
CA GLU A 12 -30.13 4.01 -35.30
C GLU A 12 -30.46 5.26 -34.45
N ASP A 13 -29.42 6.07 -34.23
CA ASP A 13 -29.40 7.36 -33.52
C ASP A 13 -29.21 7.32 -31.98
N ALA A 14 -27.95 7.11 -31.58
CA ALA A 14 -27.45 7.50 -30.26
C ALA A 14 -26.07 8.15 -30.40
N ILE A 15 -26.04 9.35 -30.99
CA ILE A 15 -24.90 10.26 -30.90
C ILE A 15 -25.37 11.54 -30.20
N GLN A 16 -24.66 11.87 -29.11
CA GLN A 16 -24.64 13.14 -28.37
C GLN A 16 -25.85 13.48 -27.48
N ARG A 17 -25.77 12.98 -26.23
CA ARG A 17 -26.17 13.76 -25.05
C ARG A 17 -25.01 13.83 -24.07
N PRO A 18 -24.49 15.02 -23.72
CA PRO A 18 -23.52 15.15 -22.64
C PRO A 18 -24.18 14.78 -21.29
N PRO A 19 -23.45 14.17 -20.35
CA PRO A 19 -23.98 13.89 -19.02
C PRO A 19 -24.25 15.20 -18.27
N PRO A 20 -25.30 15.26 -17.43
CA PRO A 20 -25.55 16.41 -16.56
C PRO A 20 -24.39 16.56 -15.56
N ALA A 21 -23.96 17.81 -15.37
CA ALA A 21 -22.91 18.18 -14.43
C ALA A 21 -23.23 17.63 -13.02
N LEU A 22 -22.30 16.84 -12.48
CA LEU A 22 -22.30 16.47 -11.07
C LEU A 22 -22.05 17.74 -10.26
N GLU A 23 -23.11 18.24 -9.62
CA GLU A 23 -23.05 19.28 -8.62
C GLU A 23 -22.06 18.87 -7.51
N LYS A 24 -21.14 19.79 -7.25
CA LYS A 24 -20.18 19.76 -6.15
C LYS A 24 -20.94 19.78 -4.82
N ALA A 25 -21.23 18.61 -4.28
CA ALA A 25 -21.62 18.48 -2.88
C ALA A 25 -20.39 18.79 -2.01
N ALA A 26 -20.34 20.02 -1.51
CA ALA A 26 -19.46 20.40 -0.42
C ALA A 26 -19.92 19.66 0.85
N SER A 27 -19.12 18.72 1.32
CA SER A 27 -19.18 18.25 2.71
C SER A 27 -18.17 19.05 3.53
N PRO A 28 -18.61 19.79 4.57
CA PRO A 28 -17.71 20.51 5.46
C PRO A 28 -17.15 19.52 6.47
N GLY A 29 -15.83 19.36 6.45
CA GLY A 29 -15.10 18.48 7.35
C GLY A 29 -13.60 18.67 7.22
N GLU A 30 -13.15 19.90 6.99
CA GLU A 30 -11.77 20.32 7.25
C GLU A 30 -11.57 20.34 8.77
N GLY A 31 -11.43 19.15 9.35
CA GLY A 31 -10.52 18.93 10.46
C GLY A 31 -9.13 18.78 9.87
N ALA A 32 -8.56 19.88 9.38
CA ALA A 32 -7.12 19.97 9.22
C ALA A 32 -6.53 19.93 10.63
N SER A 33 -6.27 18.71 11.12
CA SER A 33 -5.33 18.55 12.21
C SER A 33 -3.99 19.02 11.66
N GLU A 34 -3.58 20.21 12.09
CA GLU A 34 -2.18 20.64 12.15
C GLU A 34 -1.45 19.69 13.12
N ASP A 35 -1.25 18.44 12.71
CA ASP A 35 -0.33 17.50 13.33
C ASP A 35 0.82 17.37 12.33
N GLY A 36 2.04 17.65 12.80
CA GLY A 36 3.22 17.91 11.99
C GLY A 36 3.31 17.01 10.76
N ASP A 37 3.49 17.64 9.59
CA ASP A 37 3.54 17.01 8.27
C ASP A 37 4.54 15.85 8.27
N CYS A 38 4.04 14.68 8.64
CA CYS A 38 4.66 13.39 8.49
C CYS A 38 4.49 13.04 7.02
N GLY A 39 5.29 13.71 6.18
CA GLY A 39 5.16 13.73 4.74
C GLY A 39 4.84 12.34 4.21
N LEU A 40 3.64 12.22 3.64
CA LEU A 40 3.22 11.02 2.94
C LEU A 40 4.32 10.67 1.94
N TRP A 41 4.86 9.46 2.04
CA TRP A 41 6.00 9.06 1.24
C TRP A 41 5.55 8.39 -0.06
N PHE A 42 4.66 7.40 0.00
CA PHE A 42 4.10 6.75 -1.20
C PHE A 42 2.81 5.96 -0.96
N PHE A 43 2.15 5.58 -2.05
CA PHE A 43 0.95 4.74 -2.06
C PHE A 43 1.20 3.43 -2.80
N ILE A 44 0.69 2.33 -2.25
CA ILE A 44 0.69 1.00 -2.86
C ILE A 44 -0.69 0.75 -3.44
N HIS A 45 -0.76 0.53 -4.76
CA HIS A 45 -1.99 0.16 -5.46
C HIS A 45 -1.86 -1.26 -6.03
N ASN A 46 -2.99 -1.97 -6.15
CA ASN A 46 -3.03 -3.23 -6.89
C ASN A 46 -3.07 -2.98 -8.41
N GLY A 47 -2.98 -4.05 -9.21
CA GLY A 47 -3.02 -3.95 -10.68
C GLY A 47 -4.33 -3.37 -11.27
N GLY A 48 -5.40 -3.31 -10.47
CA GLY A 48 -6.66 -2.64 -10.82
C GLY A 48 -6.72 -1.17 -10.43
N GLY A 49 -5.65 -0.61 -9.84
CA GLY A 49 -5.58 0.78 -9.37
C GLY A 49 -6.26 1.02 -8.02
N HIS A 50 -6.66 -0.02 -7.29
CA HIS A 50 -7.20 0.15 -5.94
C HIS A 50 -6.07 0.34 -4.93
N LEU A 51 -6.22 1.31 -4.03
CA LEU A 51 -5.30 1.54 -2.93
C LEU A 51 -5.30 0.34 -1.99
N LEU A 52 -4.12 -0.23 -1.75
CA LEU A 52 -3.89 -1.29 -0.77
C LEU A 52 -3.34 -0.70 0.53
N ALA A 53 -2.36 0.20 0.45
CA ALA A 53 -1.78 0.85 1.62
C ALA A 53 -1.13 2.19 1.29
N SER A 54 -0.95 3.04 2.29
CA SER A 54 -0.13 4.25 2.24
C SER A 54 1.04 4.13 3.20
N ILE A 55 2.19 4.67 2.82
CA ILE A 55 3.39 4.73 3.65
C ILE A 55 3.75 6.19 3.92
N SER A 56 3.97 6.52 5.19
CA SER A 56 4.33 7.87 5.66
C SER A 56 5.57 7.81 6.55
N ARG A 57 6.39 8.87 6.52
CA ARG A 57 7.52 9.03 7.45
C ARG A 57 7.00 9.49 8.81
N LYS A 58 7.44 8.84 9.88
CA LYS A 58 7.17 9.27 11.26
C LYS A 58 8.22 10.30 11.72
N PRO A 59 7.91 11.12 12.73
CA PRO A 59 8.86 12.12 13.26
C PRO A 59 10.11 11.51 13.91
N ASP A 60 10.02 10.26 14.35
CA ASP A 60 11.11 9.49 14.94
C ASP A 60 12.10 8.92 13.91
N GLY A 61 11.86 9.14 12.61
CA GLY A 61 12.66 8.61 11.50
C GLY A 61 12.23 7.22 11.01
N GLY A 62 11.27 6.59 11.67
CA GLY A 62 10.63 5.37 11.20
C GLY A 62 9.55 5.65 10.16
N TYR A 63 8.79 4.62 9.82
CA TYR A 63 7.69 4.69 8.86
C TYR A 63 6.42 4.05 9.41
N GLU A 64 5.29 4.58 8.98
CA GLU A 64 3.98 4.01 9.22
C GLU A 64 3.42 3.48 7.89
N VAL A 65 2.95 2.24 7.90
CA VAL A 65 2.15 1.66 6.81
C VAL A 65 0.72 1.56 7.27
N ARG A 66 -0.17 2.30 6.61
CA ARG A 66 -1.61 2.23 6.83
C ARG A 66 -2.27 1.43 5.73
N HIS A 67 -2.81 0.28 6.09
CA HIS A 67 -3.57 -0.57 5.19
C HIS A 67 -4.97 0.02 4.93
N HIS A 68 -5.55 -0.29 3.78
CA HIS A 68 -6.86 0.24 3.38
C HIS A 68 -8.02 -0.18 4.30
N ASP A 69 -7.87 -1.28 5.05
CA ASP A 69 -8.85 -1.73 6.05
C ASP A 69 -8.69 -1.05 7.43
N GLY A 70 -7.72 -0.15 7.56
CA GLY A 70 -7.44 0.59 8.78
C GLY A 70 -6.39 -0.05 9.70
N HIS A 71 -5.80 -1.20 9.34
CA HIS A 71 -4.64 -1.71 10.06
C HIS A 71 -3.42 -0.80 9.89
N ILE A 72 -2.67 -0.61 10.97
CA ILE A 72 -1.45 0.21 11.01
C ILE A 72 -0.29 -0.68 11.39
N TRP A 73 0.80 -0.60 10.62
CA TRP A 73 2.06 -1.26 10.89
C TRP A 73 3.16 -0.21 11.02
N ASP A 74 4.07 -0.43 11.95
CA ASP A 74 5.27 0.37 12.11
C ASP A 74 6.43 -0.32 11.38
N VAL A 75 7.24 0.46 10.69
CA VAL A 75 8.47 -0.01 10.04
C VAL A 75 9.63 0.79 10.59
N GLU A 76 10.58 0.07 11.18
CA GLU A 76 11.85 0.62 11.63
C GLU A 76 12.95 0.19 10.67
N LEU A 77 13.69 1.17 10.15
CA LEU A 77 14.91 0.93 9.40
C LEU A 77 16.11 1.03 10.35
N HIS A 78 17.01 0.07 10.23
CA HIS A 78 18.25 0.03 11.00
C HIS A 78 19.40 0.37 10.06
N GLU A 79 20.28 1.24 10.52
CA GLU A 79 21.53 1.50 9.81
C GLU A 79 22.39 0.23 9.82
N PRO A 80 23.07 -0.10 8.72
CA PRO A 80 24.00 -1.22 8.72
C PRO A 80 25.12 -0.94 9.72
N GLY A 81 25.12 -1.63 10.85
CA GLY A 81 26.25 -1.62 11.78
C GLY A 81 27.47 -2.29 11.16
N ASP A 82 28.68 -1.82 11.51
CA ASP A 82 29.95 -2.32 10.97
C ASP A 82 30.24 -3.79 11.32
N ASP A 83 29.59 -4.40 12.32
CA ASP A 83 30.09 -5.65 12.94
C ASP A 83 29.04 -6.73 13.27
N THR A 84 27.77 -6.61 12.86
CA THR A 84 26.77 -7.67 13.11
C THR A 84 26.04 -8.05 11.83
N GLU A 85 26.51 -9.12 11.18
CA GLU A 85 25.87 -9.77 10.02
C GLU A 85 24.45 -10.29 10.30
N GLU A 86 23.97 -10.15 11.54
CA GLU A 86 22.71 -10.72 12.04
C GLU A 86 21.60 -9.68 12.27
N GLU A 87 21.88 -8.37 12.17
CA GLU A 87 20.87 -7.35 12.47
C GLU A 87 19.96 -7.08 11.25
N PRO A 88 18.62 -7.11 11.40
CA PRO A 88 17.71 -6.86 10.29
C PRO A 88 17.77 -5.39 9.86
N TRP A 89 18.00 -5.15 8.57
CA TRP A 89 17.97 -3.80 7.98
C TRP A 89 16.60 -3.13 8.15
N ALA A 90 15.51 -3.91 8.13
CA ALA A 90 14.19 -3.39 8.43
C ALA A 90 13.39 -4.37 9.29
N THR A 91 12.63 -3.85 10.24
CA THR A 91 11.66 -4.62 11.02
C THR A 91 10.28 -4.00 10.84
N VAL A 92 9.28 -4.83 10.57
CA VAL A 92 7.87 -4.44 10.50
C VAL A 92 7.14 -5.01 11.70
N THR A 93 6.48 -4.14 12.46
CA THR A 93 5.68 -4.52 13.62
C THR A 93 4.22 -4.13 13.46
N ARG A 94 3.32 -4.93 14.05
CA ARG A 94 1.89 -4.66 14.18
C ARG A 94 1.56 -4.70 15.66
N LEU A 95 1.08 -3.58 16.21
CA LEU A 95 0.77 -3.46 17.65
C LEU A 95 1.98 -3.85 18.53
N GLY A 96 3.19 -3.45 18.11
CA GLY A 96 4.45 -3.78 18.80
C GLY A 96 4.92 -5.23 18.66
N GLN A 97 4.22 -6.09 17.90
CA GLN A 97 4.66 -7.45 17.60
C GLN A 97 5.35 -7.52 16.23
N PRO A 98 6.57 -8.08 16.11
CA PRO A 98 7.22 -8.23 14.83
C PRO A 98 6.46 -9.23 13.94
N ILE A 99 6.13 -8.80 12.73
CA ILE A 99 5.42 -9.61 11.72
C ILE A 99 6.26 -9.84 10.47
N GLY A 100 7.32 -9.06 10.27
CA GLY A 100 8.27 -9.29 9.20
C GLY A 100 9.58 -8.57 9.43
N GLN A 101 10.64 -9.09 8.82
CA GLN A 101 11.98 -8.54 8.84
C GLN A 101 12.61 -8.63 7.45
N ALA A 102 13.49 -7.69 7.14
CA ALA A 102 14.31 -7.71 5.95
C ALA A 102 15.79 -7.53 6.32
N SER A 103 16.65 -8.38 5.77
CA SER A 103 18.10 -8.33 5.96
C SER A 103 18.79 -8.24 4.61
N ARG A 104 19.85 -7.43 4.53
CA ARG A 104 20.71 -7.38 3.34
C ARG A 104 21.67 -8.56 3.41
N LEU A 105 21.73 -9.34 2.34
CA LEU A 105 22.64 -10.47 2.19
C LEU A 105 23.63 -10.15 1.07
N GLN A 106 24.93 -10.21 1.35
CA GLN A 106 25.94 -10.22 0.30
C GLN A 106 26.38 -11.66 0.04
N ARG A 107 26.12 -12.17 -1.17
CA ARG A 107 26.50 -13.54 -1.54
C ARG A 107 27.25 -13.53 -2.87
N GLY A 108 28.55 -13.78 -2.82
CA GLY A 108 29.37 -13.95 -4.02
C GLY A 108 29.43 -12.71 -4.93
N GLY A 109 29.38 -11.50 -4.35
CA GLY A 109 29.37 -10.24 -5.10
C GLY A 109 27.99 -9.77 -5.55
N GLU A 110 26.93 -10.55 -5.28
CA GLU A 110 25.55 -10.14 -5.50
C GLU A 110 24.94 -9.63 -4.19
N ALA A 111 24.30 -8.46 -4.26
CA ALA A 111 23.49 -7.93 -3.17
C ALA A 111 22.08 -8.49 -3.31
N ALA A 112 21.64 -9.24 -2.30
CA ALA A 112 20.31 -9.81 -2.21
C ALA A 112 19.58 -9.26 -0.98
N LEU A 113 18.25 -9.23 -1.05
CA LEU A 113 17.41 -8.91 0.10
C LEU A 113 16.72 -10.20 0.56
N LYS A 114 16.96 -10.58 1.81
CA LYS A 114 16.26 -11.69 2.46
C LYS A 114 15.08 -11.10 3.24
N ILE A 115 13.87 -11.54 2.92
CA ILE A 115 12.65 -11.13 3.62
C ILE A 115 12.10 -12.33 4.37
N GLU A 116 11.90 -12.17 5.67
CA GLU A 116 11.33 -13.17 6.56
C GLU A 116 10.02 -12.64 7.13
N THR A 117 8.92 -13.32 6.83
CA THR A 117 7.60 -13.02 7.41
C THR A 117 7.28 -14.07 8.47
N LEU A 118 6.93 -13.63 9.68
CA LEU A 118 6.51 -14.52 10.77
C LEU A 118 5.05 -14.95 10.57
N PRO A 119 4.60 -16.07 11.18
CA PRO A 119 3.96 -17.18 10.47
C PRO A 119 2.48 -16.96 10.20
N GLU A 120 2.17 -16.06 9.27
CA GLU A 120 0.89 -16.04 8.55
C GLU A 120 1.14 -16.04 7.04
N ALA A 121 2.08 -16.87 6.58
CA ALA A 121 2.56 -16.96 5.19
C ALA A 121 1.50 -17.34 4.11
N LYS A 122 0.23 -17.43 4.49
CA LYS A 122 -0.92 -17.63 3.58
C LYS A 122 -1.91 -16.47 3.59
N SER A 123 -1.63 -15.43 4.36
CA SER A 123 -2.45 -14.23 4.43
C SER A 123 -2.10 -13.29 3.26
N PRO A 124 -3.08 -12.63 2.62
CA PRO A 124 -2.81 -11.54 1.67
C PRO A 124 -1.92 -10.44 2.26
N GLU A 125 -1.85 -10.34 3.60
CA GLU A 125 -0.96 -9.45 4.34
C GLU A 125 0.53 -9.70 4.03
N SER A 126 0.96 -10.96 3.79
CA SER A 126 2.37 -11.25 3.48
C SER A 126 2.82 -10.63 2.15
N ALA A 127 1.93 -10.57 1.15
CA ALA A 127 2.24 -9.94 -0.14
C ALA A 127 2.36 -8.42 -0.02
N LEU A 128 1.54 -7.81 0.85
CA LEU A 128 1.64 -6.40 1.13
C LEU A 128 2.90 -6.07 1.92
N LEU A 129 3.23 -6.85 2.96
CA LEU A 129 4.48 -6.70 3.71
C LEU A 129 5.70 -6.74 2.78
N LEU A 130 5.73 -7.70 1.86
CA LEU A 130 6.76 -7.80 0.82
C LEU A 130 6.81 -6.54 -0.06
N SER A 131 5.65 -6.07 -0.52
CA SER A 131 5.56 -4.86 -1.36
C SER A 131 6.05 -3.62 -0.63
N CYS A 132 5.71 -3.48 0.66
CA CYS A 132 6.20 -2.40 1.52
C CYS A 132 7.72 -2.45 1.64
N MET A 133 8.29 -3.61 2.00
CA MET A 133 9.75 -3.76 2.16
C MET A 133 10.51 -3.46 0.86
N ILE A 134 10.00 -3.92 -0.28
CA ILE A 134 10.60 -3.63 -1.60
C ILE A 134 10.55 -2.12 -1.89
N ALA A 135 9.41 -1.48 -1.68
CA ALA A 135 9.27 -0.05 -1.91
C ALA A 135 10.24 0.75 -1.02
N MET A 136 10.38 0.38 0.26
CA MET A 136 11.34 1.00 1.17
C MET A 136 12.77 0.85 0.63
N THR A 137 13.18 -0.35 0.15
CA THR A 137 14.52 -0.51 -0.46
C THR A 137 14.72 0.31 -1.74
N ALA A 138 13.67 0.44 -2.55
CA ALA A 138 13.79 1.06 -3.87
C ALA A 138 13.82 2.59 -3.80
N PHE A 139 13.20 3.19 -2.78
CA PHE A 139 13.02 4.64 -2.67
C PHE A 139 13.86 5.31 -1.56
N GLU A 140 14.46 4.55 -0.63
CA GLU A 140 15.47 5.05 0.33
C GLU A 140 16.93 4.81 -0.13
N ALA A 141 17.15 4.34 -1.36
CA ALA A 141 18.48 4.08 -1.91
C ALA A 141 19.24 5.37 -2.29
#